data_AF-A0A520CS24-F1
#
_entry.id   AF-A0A520CS24-F1
#
_cell.length_a   1.000
_cell.length_b   1.000
_cell.length_c   1.000
_cell.angle_alpha   90.00
_cell.angle_beta   90.00
_cell.angle_gamma   90.00
#
_symmetry.space_group_name_H-M   'P 1'
#
loop_
_entity.id
_entity.type
_entity.pdbx_description
1 polymer ?
#
loop_
_entity_poly.entity_id
_entity_poly.type
_entity_poly.pdbx_seq_one_letter_code
_entity_poly.pdbx_strand_id
1 'polypeptide(L)'
;MAEFVESYPVPGFFQLPSVLDTRVEPADLTKRYIDLMRGTLQDGVGMAFHNVSPRSGLVAGTRSPLLWPAVFECFDSAADLAALLLFAEDGPVTRTRFHGRTFQADETREQTFERARSDHRELGTTFAGLMLTRSIAAQHLGELSEHVIDASQRVSFGNGRVGRTAHGFARWSNDFLRRYSEGYRALPFKPTPYLAQAWSRPQYLQFRDLPLLSWVHRPRVVSYLDGDEASLPGAQCAERLHTVLKATIDGPLKGAAPTRIFYDVADDDASGERRMALATALHAVLPDFDLLDVKKGYDLTWRLGDTGAAGAVAGIALASMAAWEAGGASLVVDARQSDGVTVLAVTPPDAAQRQRFQKRPYDAS
;
A
#
# COMPACT_ATOMS: atom_id res chain seq x y z
N MET A 1 9.01 -12.45 -26.38
CA MET A 1 8.58 -11.41 -25.41
C MET A 1 9.82 -10.66 -24.99
N ALA A 2 10.01 -9.41 -25.39
CA ALA A 2 11.09 -8.61 -24.83
C ALA A 2 10.62 -8.12 -23.45
N GLU A 3 10.80 -8.98 -22.45
CA GLU A 3 10.65 -8.64 -21.04
C GLU A 3 11.75 -7.65 -20.68
N PHE A 4 11.35 -6.42 -20.40
CA PHE A 4 11.57 -5.76 -19.12
C PHE A 4 11.59 -4.25 -19.33
N VAL A 5 10.71 -3.56 -18.60
CA VAL A 5 10.81 -2.14 -18.23
C VAL A 5 10.21 -2.07 -16.84
N GLU A 6 10.83 -1.39 -15.89
CA GLU A 6 10.15 -0.62 -14.81
C GLU A 6 11.25 0.20 -14.12
N SER A 7 11.61 1.38 -14.64
CA SER A 7 12.44 2.34 -13.88
C SER A 7 11.84 3.73 -13.95
N TYR A 8 10.54 3.83 -13.71
CA TYR A 8 9.94 5.12 -13.40
C TYR A 8 10.16 5.38 -11.90
N PRO A 9 10.64 6.58 -11.51
CA PRO A 9 10.78 6.93 -10.11
C PRO A 9 9.39 6.93 -9.47
N VAL A 10 9.21 6.12 -8.42
CA VAL A 10 7.99 6.08 -7.62
C VAL A 10 8.35 6.55 -6.22
N PRO A 11 7.75 7.64 -5.72
CA PRO A 11 7.86 8.01 -4.32
C PRO A 11 7.35 6.86 -3.44
N GLY A 12 8.15 6.49 -2.44
CA GLY A 12 7.81 5.46 -1.45
C GLY A 12 7.24 6.05 -0.16
N PHE A 13 6.26 5.38 0.42
CA PHE A 13 5.81 5.55 1.80
C PHE A 13 6.18 4.28 2.54
N PHE A 14 6.85 4.44 3.68
CA PHE A 14 7.29 3.33 4.50
C PHE A 14 6.59 3.41 5.83
N GLN A 15 5.78 2.40 6.13
CA GLN A 15 5.15 2.31 7.44
C GLN A 15 6.13 1.68 8.43
N LEU A 16 6.45 2.41 9.50
CA LEU A 16 7.37 1.94 10.53
C LEU A 16 6.61 1.19 11.62
N PRO A 17 7.14 0.07 12.14
CA PRO A 17 6.68 -0.57 13.38
C PRO A 17 6.57 0.40 14.58
N SER A 18 5.52 0.27 15.41
CA SER A 18 5.24 1.14 16.59
C SER A 18 6.37 1.18 17.58
N VAL A 19 7.09 0.07 17.67
CA VAL A 19 8.24 -0.09 18.55
C VAL A 19 9.38 0.87 18.19
N LEU A 20 9.39 1.47 16.98
CA LEU A 20 10.34 2.52 16.56
C LEU A 20 9.92 3.93 16.98
N ASP A 21 8.69 4.10 17.46
CA ASP A 21 8.09 5.38 17.86
C ASP A 21 8.54 5.85 19.26
N THR A 22 9.11 4.95 20.08
CA THR A 22 9.31 5.17 21.53
C THR A 22 10.74 5.48 21.98
N ARG A 23 11.72 5.66 21.08
CA ARG A 23 13.14 5.91 21.47
C ARG A 23 13.69 7.26 21.02
N VAL A 24 14.59 7.80 21.85
CA VAL A 24 15.23 9.15 21.83
C VAL A 24 16.12 9.43 20.61
N GLU A 25 16.33 8.46 19.71
CA GLU A 25 17.08 8.62 18.44
C GLU A 25 16.20 8.27 17.21
N PRO A 26 15.02 8.90 17.00
CA PRO A 26 14.06 8.45 15.99
C PRO A 26 14.58 8.63 14.56
N ALA A 27 15.33 9.69 14.28
CA ALA A 27 15.72 10.07 12.93
C ALA A 27 16.74 9.10 12.30
N ASP A 28 17.77 8.70 13.04
CA ASP A 28 18.81 7.79 12.56
C ASP A 28 18.31 6.35 12.41
N LEU A 29 17.46 5.89 13.33
CA LEU A 29 16.82 4.57 13.24
C LEU A 29 15.81 4.51 12.09
N THR A 30 14.99 5.55 11.93
CA THR A 30 14.07 5.71 10.81
C THR A 30 14.81 5.67 9.47
N LYS A 31 15.91 6.42 9.36
CA LYS A 31 16.75 6.42 8.16
C LYS A 31 17.31 5.03 7.85
N ARG A 32 17.87 4.34 8.85
CA ARG A 32 18.39 2.97 8.69
C ARG A 32 17.30 1.97 8.27
N TYR A 33 16.08 2.12 8.80
CA TYR A 33 14.95 1.29 8.40
C TYR A 33 14.55 1.56 6.95
N ILE A 34 14.40 2.83 6.54
CA ILE A 34 14.11 3.19 5.14
C ILE A 34 15.19 2.68 4.20
N ASP A 35 16.46 2.81 4.59
CA ASP A 35 17.60 2.33 3.80
C ASP A 35 17.56 0.80 3.65
N LEU A 36 17.22 0.07 4.73
CA LEU A 36 17.00 -1.37 4.67
C LEU A 36 15.83 -1.71 3.75
N MET A 37 14.68 -1.05 3.90
CA MET A 37 13.50 -1.36 3.12
C MET A 37 13.70 -1.10 1.65
N ARG A 38 14.39 0.00 1.32
CA ARG A 38 14.82 0.29 -0.04
C ARG A 38 15.75 -0.80 -0.55
N GLY A 39 16.70 -1.28 0.26
CA GLY A 39 17.55 -2.43 -0.08
C GLY A 39 16.74 -3.71 -0.31
N THR A 40 15.78 -4.06 0.55
CA THR A 40 14.90 -5.22 0.38
C THR A 40 14.07 -5.13 -0.89
N LEU A 41 13.51 -3.96 -1.18
CA LEU A 41 12.79 -3.70 -2.44
C LEU A 41 13.73 -3.84 -3.64
N GLN A 42 14.94 -3.28 -3.55
CA GLN A 42 15.89 -3.28 -4.65
C GLN A 42 16.52 -4.67 -4.91
N ASP A 43 16.82 -5.43 -3.87
CA ASP A 43 17.64 -6.64 -4.02
C ASP A 43 16.87 -7.94 -3.70
N GLY A 44 15.81 -7.87 -2.90
CA GLY A 44 15.17 -9.04 -2.29
C GLY A 44 13.82 -9.47 -2.87
N VAL A 45 13.01 -8.54 -3.38
CA VAL A 45 11.64 -8.84 -3.88
C VAL A 45 11.45 -8.51 -5.36
N GLY A 46 12.56 -8.38 -6.08
CA GLY A 46 12.54 -8.16 -7.52
C GLY A 46 12.13 -6.75 -7.93
N MET A 47 11.90 -5.80 -7.02
CA MET A 47 11.57 -4.39 -7.32
C MET A 47 12.83 -3.53 -7.59
N ALA A 48 13.98 -4.16 -7.87
CA ALA A 48 15.30 -3.61 -8.25
C ALA A 48 15.27 -2.44 -9.22
N PHE A 49 14.20 -2.41 -9.99
CA PHE A 49 14.04 -1.60 -11.15
C PHE A 49 13.41 -0.25 -10.81
N HIS A 50 12.64 -0.12 -9.73
CA HIS A 50 12.12 1.16 -9.28
C HIS A 50 13.20 2.02 -8.63
N ASN A 51 13.32 3.26 -9.10
CA ASN A 51 14.09 4.28 -8.39
C ASN A 51 13.26 4.81 -7.22
N VAL A 52 13.30 4.10 -6.10
CA VAL A 52 12.66 4.54 -4.86
C VAL A 52 13.41 5.75 -4.34
N SER A 53 12.80 6.93 -4.49
CA SER A 53 13.44 8.21 -4.22
C SER A 53 14.02 8.25 -2.80
N PRO A 54 15.24 8.76 -2.58
CA PRO A 54 15.76 9.00 -1.23
C PRO A 54 14.98 10.11 -0.48
N ARG A 55 14.13 10.87 -1.19
CA ARG A 55 13.20 11.87 -0.61
C ARG A 55 11.80 11.31 -0.33
N SER A 56 11.61 10.00 -0.51
CA SER A 56 10.40 9.26 -0.12
C SER A 56 10.13 9.48 1.37
N GLY A 57 9.11 10.28 1.67
CA GLY A 57 9.18 11.25 2.77
C GLY A 57 8.03 11.19 3.77
N LEU A 58 7.32 10.07 3.89
CA LEU A 58 6.34 9.90 4.95
C LEU A 58 6.55 8.58 5.67
N VAL A 59 6.84 8.74 6.95
CA VAL A 59 6.99 7.73 7.97
C VAL A 59 5.77 7.88 8.86
N ALA A 60 4.81 6.97 8.74
CA ALA A 60 3.71 6.87 9.68
C ALA A 60 4.04 5.77 10.69
N GLY A 61 4.01 6.11 11.98
CA GLY A 61 4.03 5.10 13.04
C GLY A 61 2.75 4.26 13.00
N THR A 62 2.82 2.98 13.39
CA THR A 62 1.68 2.05 13.33
C THR A 62 0.50 2.41 14.22
N ARG A 63 0.70 3.28 15.20
CA ARG A 63 -0.38 3.79 16.05
C ARG A 63 -1.17 4.91 15.39
N SER A 64 -0.71 5.41 14.25
CA SER A 64 -1.34 6.54 13.62
C SER A 64 -2.52 6.08 12.76
N PRO A 65 -3.78 6.39 13.13
CA PRO A 65 -4.90 6.26 12.20
C PRO A 65 -4.75 7.19 10.96
N LEU A 66 -3.68 8.00 10.93
CA LEU A 66 -3.38 8.97 9.89
C LEU A 66 -2.63 8.40 8.70
N LEU A 67 -2.18 7.13 8.69
CA LEU A 67 -1.49 6.57 7.52
C LEU A 67 -2.29 6.78 6.23
N TRP A 68 -3.51 6.27 6.21
CA TRP A 68 -4.36 6.36 5.02
C TRP A 68 -4.77 7.81 4.72
N PRO A 69 -5.24 8.62 5.69
CA PRO A 69 -5.44 10.05 5.47
C PRO A 69 -4.23 10.75 4.84
N ALA A 70 -3.02 10.52 5.33
CA ALA A 70 -1.80 11.14 4.82
C ALA A 70 -1.45 10.69 3.40
N VAL A 71 -1.69 9.40 3.07
CA VAL A 71 -1.54 8.89 1.71
C VAL A 71 -2.47 9.63 0.74
N PHE A 72 -3.75 9.81 1.09
CA PHE A 72 -4.71 10.53 0.25
C PHE A 72 -4.41 12.03 0.18
N GLU A 73 -3.99 12.65 1.29
CA GLU A 73 -3.55 14.05 1.33
C GLU A 73 -2.31 14.29 0.45
N CYS A 74 -1.41 13.32 0.35
CA CYS A 74 -0.29 13.38 -0.58
C CYS A 74 -0.76 13.47 -2.04
N PHE A 75 -1.76 12.65 -2.43
CA PHE A 75 -2.35 12.77 -3.77
C PHE A 75 -3.07 14.11 -3.98
N ASP A 76 -3.75 14.62 -2.96
CA ASP A 76 -4.48 15.90 -3.06
C ASP A 76 -3.54 17.11 -3.19
N SER A 77 -2.44 17.11 -2.46
CA SER A 77 -1.46 18.20 -2.45
C SER A 77 -0.51 18.18 -3.65
N ALA A 78 -0.29 17.02 -4.27
CA ALA A 78 0.64 16.85 -5.38
C ALA A 78 -0.08 16.47 -6.67
N ALA A 79 -0.60 17.43 -7.44
CA ALA A 79 -1.41 17.19 -8.64
C ALA A 79 -0.72 16.35 -9.75
N ASP A 80 0.61 16.35 -9.79
CA ASP A 80 1.46 15.64 -10.73
C ASP A 80 1.91 14.25 -10.22
N LEU A 81 1.55 13.87 -8.99
CA LEU A 81 1.81 12.55 -8.44
C LEU A 81 1.00 11.49 -9.20
N ALA A 82 1.68 10.73 -10.07
CA ALA A 82 1.10 9.67 -10.88
C ALA A 82 0.98 8.35 -10.12
N ALA A 83 1.93 8.05 -9.25
CA ALA A 83 1.95 6.83 -8.46
C ALA A 83 2.66 7.01 -7.13
N LEU A 84 2.26 6.19 -6.17
CA LEU A 84 2.85 6.11 -4.84
C LEU A 84 2.99 4.64 -4.46
N LEU A 85 4.20 4.25 -4.04
CA LEU A 85 4.44 2.93 -3.49
C LEU A 85 4.25 3.01 -1.98
N LEU A 86 3.22 2.35 -1.45
CA LEU A 86 3.10 2.13 -0.02
C LEU A 86 3.70 0.77 0.31
N PHE A 87 4.62 0.75 1.27
CA PHE A 87 5.32 -0.45 1.67
C PHE A 87 5.34 -0.58 3.20
N ALA A 88 4.99 -1.76 3.70
CA ALA A 88 5.00 -2.08 5.12
C ALA A 88 5.63 -3.46 5.36
N GLU A 89 6.55 -3.52 6.32
CA GLU A 89 7.14 -4.75 6.84
C GLU A 89 7.12 -4.72 8.36
N ASP A 90 6.58 -5.76 8.96
CA ASP A 90 6.72 -6.00 10.39
C ASP A 90 6.89 -7.50 10.64
N GLY A 91 7.70 -7.85 11.62
CA GLY A 91 8.05 -9.23 11.89
C GLY A 91 9.17 -9.38 12.91
N PRO A 92 9.39 -10.59 13.44
CA PRO A 92 10.38 -10.83 14.49
C PRO A 92 11.80 -10.41 14.09
N VAL A 93 12.20 -10.61 12.84
CA VAL A 93 13.54 -10.27 12.34
C VAL A 93 13.73 -8.77 12.23
N THR A 94 12.74 -8.08 11.65
CA THR A 94 12.69 -6.61 11.56
C THR A 94 12.76 -6.03 12.96
N ARG A 95 11.94 -6.53 13.89
CA ARG A 95 11.93 -6.02 15.26
C ARG A 95 13.22 -6.30 16.02
N THR A 96 13.79 -7.50 15.93
CA THR A 96 15.10 -7.79 16.53
C THR A 96 16.18 -6.84 16.00
N ARG A 97 16.25 -6.64 14.68
CA ARG A 97 17.31 -5.88 14.02
C ARG A 97 17.33 -4.41 14.45
N PHE A 98 16.18 -3.81 14.73
CA PHE A 98 16.08 -2.39 15.11
C PHE A 98 15.79 -2.13 16.59
N HIS A 99 15.30 -3.11 17.37
CA HIS A 99 14.96 -2.91 18.80
C HIS A 99 15.91 -3.56 19.79
N GLY A 100 16.68 -4.57 19.39
CA GLY A 100 17.49 -5.36 20.31
C GLY A 100 16.62 -6.31 21.14
N ARG A 101 16.64 -7.59 20.74
CA ARG A 101 15.94 -8.77 21.27
C ARG A 101 14.40 -8.80 21.12
N THR A 102 13.95 -9.66 20.21
CA THR A 102 12.66 -10.37 20.26
C THR A 102 12.90 -11.86 19.95
N PHE A 103 13.83 -12.48 20.68
CA PHE A 103 14.06 -13.92 20.63
C PHE A 103 13.95 -14.51 22.03
N GLN A 104 13.61 -15.80 22.14
CA GLN A 104 14.17 -16.58 23.25
C GLN A 104 15.69 -16.47 23.16
N ALA A 105 16.39 -16.35 24.29
CA ALA A 105 17.78 -15.87 24.36
C ALA A 105 18.80 -16.63 23.48
N ASP A 106 18.40 -17.77 22.90
CA ASP A 106 19.26 -18.78 22.30
C ASP A 106 18.91 -19.13 20.83
N GLU A 107 17.89 -18.49 20.22
CA GLU A 107 17.48 -18.75 18.81
C GLU A 107 18.26 -17.88 17.79
N THR A 108 18.64 -18.49 16.65
CA THR A 108 19.19 -17.78 15.49
C THR A 108 18.09 -17.15 14.62
N ARG A 109 18.44 -16.23 13.71
CA ARG A 109 17.48 -15.58 12.80
C ARG A 109 16.77 -16.60 11.89
N GLU A 110 17.53 -17.56 11.37
CA GLU A 110 17.05 -18.61 10.48
C GLU A 110 16.05 -19.53 11.22
N GLN A 111 16.36 -19.89 12.47
CA GLN A 111 15.45 -20.66 13.32
C GLN A 111 14.13 -19.93 13.60
N THR A 112 14.18 -18.61 13.78
CA THR A 112 12.95 -17.81 13.95
C THR A 112 12.09 -17.75 12.69
N PHE A 113 12.69 -17.72 11.50
CA PHE A 113 11.94 -17.78 10.24
C PHE A 113 11.29 -19.14 10.00
N GLU A 114 11.98 -20.23 10.35
CA GLU A 114 11.51 -21.61 10.14
C GLU A 114 10.53 -22.09 11.22
N ARG A 115 10.41 -21.36 12.33
CA ARG A 115 9.52 -21.72 13.43
C ARG A 115 8.05 -21.70 12.98
N ALA A 116 7.41 -22.86 13.04
CA ALA A 116 5.95 -22.92 12.95
C ALA A 116 5.34 -22.12 14.11
N ARG A 117 4.48 -21.16 13.78
CA ARG A 117 3.77 -20.37 14.79
C ARG A 117 2.93 -21.28 15.66
N SER A 118 3.09 -21.17 16.98
CA SER A 118 2.30 -21.97 17.92
C SER A 118 0.95 -21.30 18.24
N ASP A 119 0.86 -19.98 18.03
CA ASP A 119 -0.31 -19.18 18.35
C ASP A 119 -0.48 -18.00 17.36
N HIS A 120 -1.73 -17.61 17.09
CA HIS A 120 -2.09 -16.40 16.31
C HIS A 120 -1.59 -15.11 16.99
N ARG A 121 -1.33 -15.19 18.29
CA ARG A 121 -0.70 -14.13 19.10
C ARG A 121 0.73 -13.82 18.74
N GLU A 122 1.43 -14.79 18.14
CA GLU A 122 2.80 -14.58 17.72
C GLU A 122 2.87 -13.61 16.53
N LEU A 123 3.79 -12.65 16.63
CA LEU A 123 4.12 -11.74 15.54
C LEU A 123 4.48 -12.53 14.28
N GLY A 124 3.66 -12.40 13.24
CA GLY A 124 3.92 -12.96 11.93
C GLY A 124 4.91 -12.10 11.16
N THR A 125 5.81 -12.72 10.40
CA THR A 125 6.58 -12.00 9.38
C THR A 125 5.64 -11.61 8.25
N THR A 126 5.35 -10.32 8.15
CA THR A 126 4.43 -9.77 7.13
C THR A 126 5.15 -8.73 6.30
N PHE A 127 5.11 -8.93 4.98
CA PHE A 127 5.55 -8.00 3.95
C PHE A 127 4.31 -7.66 3.10
N ALA A 128 4.01 -6.37 2.94
CA ALA A 128 2.92 -5.92 2.08
C ALA A 128 3.32 -4.66 1.32
N GLY A 129 3.13 -4.68 0.00
CA GLY A 129 3.36 -3.55 -0.89
C GLY A 129 2.13 -3.26 -1.73
N LEU A 130 1.78 -1.98 -1.87
CA LEU A 130 0.71 -1.49 -2.73
C LEU A 130 1.25 -0.38 -3.62
N MET A 131 1.02 -0.49 -4.92
CA MET A 131 1.21 0.63 -5.84
C MET A 131 -0.14 1.31 -6.06
N LEU A 132 -0.31 2.49 -5.47
CA LEU A 132 -1.47 3.34 -5.70
C LEU A 132 -1.18 4.25 -6.89
N THR A 133 -2.12 4.33 -7.84
CA THR A 133 -1.92 5.10 -9.07
C THR A 133 -3.04 6.10 -9.29
N ARG A 134 -2.69 7.21 -9.95
CA ARG A 134 -3.60 8.22 -10.47
C ARG A 134 -3.22 8.48 -11.92
N SER A 135 -3.74 7.64 -12.81
CA SER A 135 -3.40 7.63 -14.24
C SER A 135 -3.57 8.99 -14.93
N ILE A 136 -4.57 9.78 -14.52
CA ILE A 136 -4.82 11.11 -15.07
C ILE A 136 -3.64 12.07 -14.87
N ALA A 137 -2.89 11.95 -13.76
CA ALA A 137 -1.73 12.80 -13.49
C ALA A 137 -0.56 12.53 -14.44
N ALA A 138 -0.48 11.32 -15.02
CA ALA A 138 0.52 10.95 -16.02
C ALA A 138 0.11 11.30 -17.46
N GLN A 139 -1.14 11.72 -17.72
CA GLN A 139 -1.66 11.86 -19.09
C GLN A 139 -0.85 12.87 -19.92
N HIS A 140 -0.37 13.96 -19.30
CA HIS A 140 0.46 14.96 -19.97
C HIS A 140 1.80 14.40 -20.47
N LEU A 141 2.27 13.28 -19.92
CA LEU A 141 3.50 12.63 -20.37
C LEU A 141 3.33 11.88 -21.69
N GLY A 142 2.08 11.58 -22.11
CA GLY A 142 1.83 10.82 -23.34
C GLY A 142 2.49 11.46 -24.57
N GLU A 143 2.18 12.71 -24.85
CA GLU A 143 2.78 13.44 -25.98
C GLU A 143 4.28 13.67 -25.79
N LEU A 144 4.71 14.01 -24.57
CA LEU A 144 6.12 14.24 -24.26
C LEU A 144 6.97 12.98 -24.48
N SER A 145 6.41 11.81 -24.17
CA SER A 145 7.12 10.53 -24.21
C SER A 145 7.59 10.13 -25.61
N GLU A 146 6.90 10.60 -26.66
CA GLU A 146 7.27 10.42 -28.07
C GLU A 146 8.55 11.18 -28.44
N HIS A 147 8.95 12.14 -27.61
CA HIS A 147 10.13 12.98 -27.82
C HIS A 147 11.30 12.65 -26.91
N VAL A 148 11.12 11.70 -25.99
CA VAL A 148 12.16 11.26 -25.06
C VAL A 148 13.00 10.16 -25.72
N ILE A 149 14.33 10.37 -25.73
CA ILE A 149 15.28 9.31 -26.04
C ILE A 149 15.51 8.49 -24.77
N ASP A 150 15.21 7.18 -24.86
CA ASP A 150 15.35 6.21 -23.77
C ASP A 150 16.84 5.88 -23.52
N ALA A 151 17.27 5.93 -22.26
CA ALA A 151 18.65 5.65 -21.83
C ALA A 151 18.98 4.15 -21.74
N SER A 152 17.98 3.27 -21.78
CA SER A 152 18.19 1.83 -21.57
C SER A 152 18.97 1.16 -22.71
N GLN A 153 19.83 0.22 -22.32
CA GLN A 153 20.60 -0.62 -23.22
C GLN A 153 20.08 -2.05 -23.15
N ARG A 154 20.24 -2.83 -24.23
CA ARG A 154 19.95 -4.28 -24.20
C ARG A 154 21.08 -5.02 -23.48
N VAL A 155 20.73 -5.92 -22.57
CA VAL A 155 21.66 -6.78 -21.83
C VAL A 155 21.22 -8.24 -21.93
N SER A 156 22.21 -9.13 -21.98
CA SER A 156 21.99 -10.58 -21.93
C SER A 156 22.34 -11.09 -20.54
N PHE A 157 21.42 -11.83 -19.91
CA PHE A 157 21.63 -12.46 -18.62
C PHE A 157 22.26 -13.85 -18.77
N GLY A 158 22.91 -14.34 -17.72
CA GLY A 158 23.61 -15.63 -17.73
C GLY A 158 22.71 -16.86 -17.99
N ASN A 159 21.40 -16.71 -17.88
CA ASN A 159 20.39 -17.73 -18.21
C ASN A 159 19.91 -17.68 -19.68
N GLY A 160 20.58 -16.90 -20.54
CA GLY A 160 20.23 -16.76 -21.96
C GLY A 160 19.04 -15.83 -22.25
N ARG A 161 18.41 -15.23 -21.24
CA ARG A 161 17.37 -14.21 -21.43
C ARG A 161 18.02 -12.88 -21.86
N VAL A 162 17.37 -12.17 -22.77
CA VAL A 162 17.74 -10.80 -23.16
C VAL A 162 16.75 -9.85 -22.52
N GLY A 163 17.25 -8.89 -21.74
CA GLY A 163 16.45 -7.80 -21.18
C GLY A 163 17.08 -6.44 -21.45
N ARG A 164 16.68 -5.45 -20.65
CA ARG A 164 17.17 -4.07 -20.76
C ARG A 164 17.70 -3.60 -19.41
N THR A 165 18.68 -2.69 -19.42
CA THR A 165 19.16 -2.00 -18.21
C THR A 165 18.08 -1.10 -17.64
N ALA A 166 18.32 -0.50 -16.47
CA ALA A 166 17.47 0.54 -15.91
C ALA A 166 17.10 1.58 -16.99
N HIS A 167 15.79 1.86 -17.11
CA HIS A 167 15.22 2.77 -18.08
C HIS A 167 15.23 4.20 -17.56
N GLY A 168 15.26 5.18 -18.46
CA GLY A 168 15.22 6.56 -18.02
C GLY A 168 15.28 7.56 -19.16
N PHE A 169 15.17 8.81 -18.77
CA PHE A 169 15.36 9.94 -19.66
C PHE A 169 16.85 10.09 -19.99
N ALA A 170 17.24 9.84 -21.25
CA ALA A 170 18.59 10.19 -21.71
C ALA A 170 18.64 11.68 -22.07
N ARG A 171 17.76 12.09 -22.98
CA ARG A 171 17.61 13.46 -23.47
C ARG A 171 16.34 13.60 -24.29
N TRP A 172 15.97 14.84 -24.59
CA TRP A 172 15.01 15.15 -25.64
C TRP A 172 15.58 14.87 -27.03
N SER A 173 14.73 14.53 -28.00
CA SER A 173 15.12 14.43 -29.40
C SER A 173 15.54 15.80 -29.94
N ASN A 174 16.49 15.81 -30.89
CA ASN A 174 16.96 17.06 -31.51
C ASN A 174 15.82 17.83 -32.19
N ASP A 175 14.90 17.11 -32.84
CA ASP A 175 13.77 17.73 -33.52
C ASP A 175 12.81 18.41 -32.54
N PHE A 176 12.58 17.80 -31.38
CA PHE A 176 11.80 18.43 -30.31
C PHE A 176 12.49 19.67 -29.77
N LEU A 177 13.77 19.59 -29.42
CA LEU A 177 14.53 20.74 -28.91
C LEU A 177 14.55 21.92 -29.88
N ARG A 178 14.70 21.64 -31.19
CA ARG A 178 14.71 22.66 -32.24
C ARG A 178 13.44 23.50 -32.25
N ARG A 179 12.27 22.87 -32.12
CA ARG A 179 10.96 23.58 -32.10
C ARG A 179 10.83 24.60 -30.98
N TYR A 180 11.51 24.37 -29.86
CA TYR A 180 11.48 25.28 -28.70
C TYR A 180 12.63 26.29 -28.73
N SER A 181 13.78 25.95 -29.31
CA SER A 181 14.89 26.88 -29.50
C SER A 181 14.60 27.95 -30.56
N GLU A 182 13.96 27.58 -31.67
CA GLU A 182 13.68 28.51 -32.78
C GLU A 182 12.68 29.62 -32.40
N GLY A 183 11.88 29.40 -31.35
CA GLY A 183 10.92 30.37 -30.83
C GLY A 183 11.26 30.95 -29.46
N TYR A 184 12.45 30.68 -28.91
CA TYR A 184 12.83 31.02 -27.52
C TYR A 184 11.77 30.63 -26.48
N ARG A 185 11.12 29.47 -26.66
CA ARG A 185 10.05 28.98 -25.79
C ARG A 185 10.61 28.07 -24.71
N ALA A 186 10.04 28.15 -23.51
CA ALA A 186 10.33 27.18 -22.46
C ALA A 186 9.85 25.79 -22.88
N LEU A 187 10.60 24.75 -22.49
CA LEU A 187 10.15 23.37 -22.68
C LEU A 187 8.86 23.14 -21.87
N PRO A 188 7.91 22.36 -22.42
CA PRO A 188 6.62 22.10 -21.78
C PRO A 188 6.74 21.20 -20.53
N PHE A 189 7.88 20.49 -20.37
CA PHE A 189 8.16 19.68 -19.20
C PHE A 189 8.77 20.51 -18.07
N LYS A 190 8.16 20.47 -16.88
CA LYS A 190 8.67 21.07 -15.65
C LYS A 190 8.95 19.96 -14.63
N PRO A 191 10.22 19.72 -14.26
CA PRO A 191 10.55 18.78 -13.20
C PRO A 191 9.86 19.13 -11.88
N THR A 192 9.42 18.12 -11.16
CA THR A 192 8.80 18.25 -9.84
C THR A 192 9.46 17.29 -8.84
N PRO A 193 9.14 17.37 -7.53
CA PRO A 193 9.62 16.40 -6.55
C PRO A 193 9.19 14.95 -6.84
N TYR A 194 8.04 14.75 -7.50
CA TYR A 194 7.45 13.44 -7.78
C TYR A 194 7.70 12.96 -9.22
N LEU A 195 8.05 13.87 -10.13
CA LEU A 195 8.35 13.60 -11.52
C LEU A 195 9.56 14.45 -11.96
N ALA A 196 10.75 14.00 -11.58
CA ALA A 196 12.00 14.72 -11.86
C ALA A 196 12.42 14.67 -13.34
N GLN A 197 11.98 13.64 -14.08
CA GLN A 197 12.35 13.40 -15.47
C GLN A 197 11.14 12.93 -16.27
N ALA A 198 11.09 13.32 -17.56
CA ALA A 198 10.06 12.85 -18.46
C ALA A 198 10.22 11.36 -18.74
N TRP A 199 9.10 10.66 -18.94
CA TRP A 199 9.11 9.24 -19.23
C TRP A 199 9.34 8.98 -20.71
N SER A 200 10.15 7.97 -21.03
CA SER A 200 10.21 7.43 -22.38
C SER A 200 8.88 6.79 -22.78
N ARG A 201 8.62 6.70 -24.08
CA ARG A 201 7.41 6.04 -24.59
C ARG A 201 7.18 4.64 -24.00
N PRO A 202 8.18 3.74 -23.92
CA PRO A 202 7.99 2.44 -23.26
C PRO A 202 7.54 2.55 -21.79
N GLN A 203 8.13 3.47 -21.01
CA GLN A 203 7.75 3.69 -19.60
C GLN A 203 6.31 4.19 -19.47
N TYR A 204 5.93 5.19 -20.27
CA TYR A 204 4.56 5.73 -20.26
C TYR A 204 3.53 4.66 -20.63
N LEU A 205 3.77 3.90 -21.70
CA LEU A 205 2.85 2.86 -22.14
C LEU A 205 2.71 1.75 -21.11
N GLN A 206 3.81 1.33 -20.49
CA GLN A 206 3.76 0.35 -19.42
C GLN A 206 2.93 0.84 -18.24
N PHE A 207 3.20 2.06 -17.75
CA PHE A 207 2.45 2.64 -16.64
C PHE A 207 0.95 2.75 -16.95
N ARG A 208 0.62 3.24 -18.16
CA ARG A 208 -0.77 3.34 -18.64
C ARG A 208 -1.46 1.99 -18.71
N ASP A 209 -0.73 0.94 -19.11
CA ASP A 209 -1.26 -0.40 -19.32
C ASP A 209 -1.18 -1.28 -18.05
N LEU A 210 -0.79 -0.71 -16.90
CA LEU A 210 -0.82 -1.40 -15.62
C LEU A 210 -2.25 -1.88 -15.30
N PRO A 211 -2.39 -3.13 -14.84
CA PRO A 211 -3.67 -3.68 -14.41
C PRO A 211 -4.18 -2.95 -13.16
N LEU A 212 -5.38 -2.37 -13.24
CA LEU A 212 -6.09 -1.87 -12.08
C LEU A 212 -6.69 -3.05 -11.32
N LEU A 213 -6.14 -3.40 -10.15
CA LEU A 213 -6.70 -4.48 -9.33
C LEU A 213 -8.02 -4.10 -8.67
N SER A 214 -8.11 -2.87 -8.19
CA SER A 214 -9.26 -2.35 -7.45
C SER A 214 -9.18 -0.82 -7.36
N TRP A 215 -10.31 -0.20 -7.04
CA TRP A 215 -10.35 1.17 -6.56
C TRP A 215 -10.36 1.16 -5.04
N VAL A 216 -9.42 1.88 -4.43
CA VAL A 216 -9.37 2.13 -3.00
C VAL A 216 -10.00 3.49 -2.73
N HIS A 217 -11.05 3.52 -1.90
CA HIS A 217 -11.77 4.76 -1.56
C HIS A 217 -11.16 5.43 -0.34
N ARG A 218 -11.42 6.74 -0.21
CA ARG A 218 -10.92 7.53 0.93
C ARG A 218 -11.30 6.86 2.26
N PRO A 219 -10.35 6.77 3.21
CA PRO A 219 -10.61 6.18 4.52
C PRO A 219 -11.61 7.04 5.29
N ARG A 220 -12.40 6.39 6.12
CA ARG A 220 -13.15 7.03 7.20
C ARG A 220 -12.53 6.62 8.52
N VAL A 221 -11.99 7.60 9.23
CA VAL A 221 -11.36 7.41 10.54
C VAL A 221 -12.35 7.80 11.62
N VAL A 222 -12.50 6.94 12.62
CA VAL A 222 -13.27 7.17 13.84
C VAL A 222 -12.29 7.27 14.99
N SER A 223 -12.41 8.32 15.79
CA SER A 223 -11.79 8.38 17.12
C SER A 223 -12.78 7.88 18.18
N TYR A 224 -12.28 7.07 19.11
CA TYR A 224 -12.93 6.63 20.33
C TYR A 224 -12.50 7.45 21.55
N LEU A 225 -11.87 8.59 21.31
CA LEU A 225 -11.59 9.59 22.34
C LEU A 225 -12.63 10.70 22.28
N ASP A 226 -12.88 11.33 23.43
CA ASP A 226 -13.65 12.56 23.54
C ASP A 226 -12.77 13.81 23.33
N GLY A 227 -13.34 14.99 23.58
CA GLY A 227 -12.64 16.27 23.40
C GLY A 227 -11.49 16.49 24.39
N ASP A 228 -11.46 15.75 25.50
CA ASP A 228 -10.43 15.81 26.54
C ASP A 228 -9.45 14.61 26.42
N GLU A 229 -9.43 13.93 25.27
CA GLU A 229 -8.64 12.72 24.98
C GLU A 229 -8.97 11.51 25.87
N ALA A 230 -10.11 11.51 26.57
CA ALA A 230 -10.55 10.39 27.38
C ALA A 230 -11.28 9.33 26.54
N SER A 231 -11.08 8.05 26.87
CA SER A 231 -11.75 6.94 26.18
C SER A 231 -13.26 7.00 26.34
N LEU A 232 -13.97 6.84 25.22
CA LEU A 232 -15.41 6.81 25.20
C LEU A 232 -15.97 5.48 25.74
N PRO A 233 -17.20 5.49 26.30
CA PRO A 233 -17.91 4.27 26.63
C PRO A 233 -18.16 3.39 25.40
N GLY A 234 -18.11 2.06 25.56
CA GLY A 234 -18.23 1.11 24.45
C GLY A 234 -19.48 1.28 23.57
N ALA A 235 -20.62 1.68 24.15
CA ALA A 235 -21.83 1.98 23.40
C ALA A 235 -21.65 3.18 22.45
N GLN A 236 -20.93 4.23 22.88
CA GLN A 236 -20.63 5.38 22.03
C GLN A 236 -19.63 5.02 20.93
N CYS A 237 -18.64 4.17 21.24
CA CYS A 237 -17.72 3.63 20.23
C CYS A 237 -18.48 2.85 19.14
N ALA A 238 -19.39 1.96 19.56
CA ALA A 238 -20.22 1.17 18.64
C ALA A 238 -21.11 2.06 17.75
N GLU A 239 -21.73 3.10 18.28
CA GLU A 239 -22.53 4.06 17.51
C GLU A 239 -21.70 4.87 16.50
N ARG A 240 -20.50 5.30 16.90
CA ARG A 240 -19.58 5.99 15.97
C ARG A 240 -19.13 5.05 14.84
N LEU A 241 -18.81 3.80 15.17
CA LEU A 241 -18.45 2.78 14.18
C LEU A 241 -19.62 2.47 13.23
N HIS A 242 -20.83 2.29 13.76
CA HIS A 242 -22.05 2.10 12.99
C HIS A 242 -22.26 3.24 11.98
N THR A 243 -22.12 4.49 12.42
CA THR A 243 -22.26 5.69 11.57
C THR A 243 -21.27 5.68 10.41
N VAL A 244 -20.01 5.35 10.67
CA VAL A 244 -18.97 5.32 9.64
C VAL A 244 -19.13 4.13 8.69
N LEU A 245 -19.51 2.95 9.19
CA LEU A 245 -19.83 1.79 8.36
C LEU A 245 -20.97 2.12 7.41
N LYS A 246 -22.07 2.67 7.92
CA LYS A 246 -23.22 3.10 7.13
C LYS A 246 -22.82 4.11 6.05
N ALA A 247 -22.06 5.15 6.42
CA ALA A 247 -21.60 6.15 5.46
C ALA A 247 -20.64 5.59 4.40
N THR A 248 -19.87 4.54 4.73
CA THR A 248 -18.99 3.84 3.78
C THR A 248 -19.79 2.97 2.81
N ILE A 249 -20.81 2.29 3.31
CA ILE A 249 -21.70 1.46 2.50
C ILE A 249 -22.54 2.34 1.57
N ASP A 250 -23.22 3.35 2.10
CA ASP A 250 -24.09 4.23 1.31
C ASP A 250 -23.33 5.06 0.27
N GLY A 251 -22.10 5.48 0.58
CA GLY A 251 -21.26 6.30 -0.29
C GLY A 251 -20.46 5.46 -1.29
N PRO A 252 -19.20 5.12 -0.97
CA PRO A 252 -18.33 4.31 -1.83
C PRO A 252 -18.96 3.03 -2.40
N LEU A 253 -19.73 2.28 -1.60
CA LEU A 253 -20.37 1.04 -2.05
C LEU A 253 -21.78 1.26 -2.64
N LYS A 254 -22.26 2.50 -2.69
CA LYS A 254 -23.56 2.88 -3.26
C LYS A 254 -24.74 2.09 -2.67
N GLY A 255 -24.68 1.79 -1.38
CA GLY A 255 -25.70 1.02 -0.65
C GLY A 255 -25.60 -0.49 -0.85
N ALA A 256 -24.66 -1.00 -1.67
CA ALA A 256 -24.49 -2.43 -1.86
C ALA A 256 -23.75 -3.07 -0.67
N ALA A 257 -24.23 -4.22 -0.21
CA ALA A 257 -23.52 -5.00 0.79
C ALA A 257 -22.15 -5.46 0.24
N PRO A 258 -21.07 -5.35 1.03
CA PRO A 258 -19.78 -5.89 0.62
C PRO A 258 -19.86 -7.41 0.50
N THR A 259 -19.12 -7.98 -0.45
CA THR A 259 -18.96 -9.43 -0.58
C THR A 259 -18.08 -9.98 0.51
N ARG A 260 -17.07 -9.20 0.94
CA ARG A 260 -16.12 -9.58 1.99
C ARG A 260 -15.80 -8.41 2.91
N ILE A 261 -15.51 -8.72 4.17
CA ILE A 261 -15.00 -7.77 5.15
C ILE A 261 -13.69 -8.34 5.69
N PHE A 262 -12.60 -7.63 5.46
CA PHE A 262 -11.30 -7.90 6.07
C PHE A 262 -11.15 -7.01 7.29
N TYR A 263 -10.87 -7.58 8.45
CA TYR A 263 -10.78 -6.82 9.67
C TYR A 263 -9.60 -7.26 10.52
N ASP A 264 -8.99 -6.31 11.21
CA ASP A 264 -7.84 -6.54 12.09
C ASP A 264 -8.14 -5.88 13.43
N VAL A 265 -8.29 -6.67 14.48
CA VAL A 265 -8.58 -6.17 15.83
C VAL A 265 -7.33 -6.12 16.71
N ALA A 266 -6.15 -6.45 16.17
CA ALA A 266 -4.92 -6.73 16.90
C ALA A 266 -5.07 -7.83 17.97
N ASP A 267 -3.95 -8.44 18.33
CA ASP A 267 -3.96 -9.58 19.24
C ASP A 267 -4.08 -9.20 20.73
N ASP A 268 -3.73 -7.96 21.08
CA ASP A 268 -3.90 -7.45 22.43
C ASP A 268 -5.38 -7.19 22.82
N ASP A 269 -6.35 -7.54 21.94
CA ASP A 269 -7.79 -7.62 22.23
C ASP A 269 -8.12 -8.89 23.04
N ALA A 270 -7.40 -9.14 24.14
CA ALA A 270 -7.55 -10.37 24.92
C ALA A 270 -8.98 -10.58 25.47
N SER A 271 -9.74 -9.50 25.68
CA SER A 271 -11.14 -9.54 26.11
C SER A 271 -12.15 -9.71 24.96
N GLY A 272 -11.71 -9.58 23.69
CA GLY A 272 -12.57 -9.64 22.51
C GLY A 272 -13.50 -8.43 22.36
N GLU A 273 -13.27 -7.37 23.11
CA GLU A 273 -14.13 -6.18 23.13
C GLU A 273 -14.18 -5.49 21.77
N ARG A 274 -13.03 -5.36 21.08
CA ARG A 274 -12.98 -4.72 19.76
C ARG A 274 -13.69 -5.57 18.71
N ARG A 275 -13.51 -6.89 18.74
CA ARG A 275 -14.25 -7.81 17.88
C ARG A 275 -15.77 -7.74 18.11
N MET A 276 -16.20 -7.69 19.38
CA MET A 276 -17.63 -7.58 19.72
C MET A 276 -18.23 -6.24 19.32
N ALA A 277 -17.51 -5.13 19.51
CA ALA A 277 -17.93 -3.80 19.07
C ALA A 277 -18.11 -3.75 17.55
N LEU A 278 -17.16 -4.32 16.80
CA LEU A 278 -17.25 -4.44 15.34
C LEU A 278 -18.45 -5.28 14.90
N ALA A 279 -18.64 -6.47 15.50
CA ALA A 279 -19.76 -7.34 15.17
C ALA A 279 -21.12 -6.66 15.44
N THR A 280 -21.24 -5.97 16.59
CA THR A 280 -22.46 -5.23 16.96
C THR A 280 -22.75 -4.09 15.98
N ALA A 281 -21.75 -3.28 15.67
CA ALA A 281 -21.89 -2.17 14.73
C ALA A 281 -22.21 -2.66 13.31
N LEU A 282 -21.59 -3.76 12.87
CA LEU A 282 -21.88 -4.34 11.56
C LEU A 282 -23.28 -4.94 11.48
N HIS A 283 -23.73 -5.67 12.50
CA HIS A 283 -25.08 -6.24 12.51
C HIS A 283 -26.17 -5.14 12.40
N ALA A 284 -25.93 -3.97 12.97
CA ALA A 284 -26.85 -2.82 12.86
C ALA A 284 -26.95 -2.26 11.42
N VAL A 285 -25.89 -2.33 10.62
CA VAL A 285 -25.89 -1.81 9.23
C VAL A 285 -26.16 -2.91 8.18
N LEU A 286 -25.72 -4.12 8.47
CA LEU A 286 -25.73 -5.29 7.59
C LEU A 286 -26.18 -6.53 8.39
N PRO A 287 -27.48 -6.63 8.75
CA PRO A 287 -27.98 -7.68 9.64
C PRO A 287 -27.77 -9.09 9.10
N ASP A 288 -27.77 -9.25 7.78
CA ASP A 288 -27.58 -10.53 7.08
C ASP A 288 -26.10 -10.88 6.81
N PHE A 289 -25.17 -10.01 7.21
CA PHE A 289 -23.74 -10.26 7.04
C PHE A 289 -23.16 -10.96 8.27
N ASP A 290 -22.75 -12.21 8.09
CA ASP A 290 -22.07 -12.98 9.13
C ASP A 290 -20.54 -12.80 9.01
N LEU A 291 -19.93 -12.18 10.03
CA LEU A 291 -18.47 -12.04 10.15
C LEU A 291 -17.76 -13.38 10.39
N LEU A 292 -18.46 -14.39 10.90
CA LEU A 292 -17.88 -15.71 11.17
C LEU A 292 -17.95 -16.62 9.95
N ASP A 293 -18.71 -16.26 8.91
CA ASP A 293 -18.69 -16.96 7.63
C ASP A 293 -17.31 -16.80 6.99
N VAL A 294 -16.58 -17.92 6.91
CA VAL A 294 -15.21 -18.00 6.37
C VAL A 294 -15.07 -17.50 4.94
N LYS A 295 -16.19 -17.39 4.19
CA LYS A 295 -16.23 -16.87 2.82
C LYS A 295 -16.47 -15.36 2.76
N LYS A 296 -16.92 -14.73 3.86
CA LYS A 296 -17.33 -13.33 3.93
C LYS A 296 -16.46 -12.53 4.91
N GLY A 297 -16.29 -13.00 6.14
CA GLY A 297 -15.53 -12.32 7.18
C GLY A 297 -14.10 -12.86 7.32
N TYR A 298 -13.14 -11.93 7.26
CA TYR A 298 -11.72 -12.22 7.29
C TYR A 298 -11.02 -11.52 8.45
N ASP A 299 -11.02 -12.15 9.62
CA ASP A 299 -10.14 -11.80 10.74
C ASP A 299 -8.68 -11.98 10.34
N LEU A 300 -7.98 -10.88 10.11
CA LEU A 300 -6.59 -10.85 9.70
C LEU A 300 -5.67 -11.24 10.84
N THR A 301 -5.96 -10.82 12.08
CA THR A 301 -5.19 -11.20 13.26
C THR A 301 -5.20 -12.73 13.42
N TRP A 302 -6.37 -13.35 13.30
CA TRP A 302 -6.48 -14.80 13.44
C TRP A 302 -5.83 -15.58 12.28
N ARG A 303 -5.95 -15.07 11.04
CA ARG A 303 -5.47 -15.78 9.84
C ARG A 303 -3.99 -15.54 9.55
N LEU A 304 -3.50 -14.33 9.76
CA LEU A 304 -2.14 -13.91 9.45
C LEU A 304 -1.26 -13.75 10.69
N GLY A 305 -1.82 -13.86 11.89
CA GLY A 305 -1.15 -13.56 13.16
C GLY A 305 -1.11 -12.06 13.44
N ASP A 306 -0.37 -11.65 14.46
CA ASP A 306 -0.07 -10.23 14.63
C ASP A 306 0.80 -9.75 13.45
N THR A 307 0.21 -8.99 12.53
CA THR A 307 0.88 -8.39 11.37
C THR A 307 1.49 -7.02 11.66
N GLY A 308 1.35 -6.52 12.89
CA GLY A 308 1.89 -5.24 13.33
C GLY A 308 1.57 -4.08 12.38
N ALA A 309 2.61 -3.36 11.94
CA ALA A 309 2.49 -2.27 10.98
C ALA A 309 1.78 -2.66 9.69
N ALA A 310 2.05 -3.86 9.19
CA ALA A 310 1.63 -4.25 7.86
C ALA A 310 0.15 -4.62 7.74
N GLY A 311 -0.59 -4.69 8.86
CA GLY A 311 -1.97 -5.19 8.89
C GLY A 311 -2.92 -4.45 7.93
N ALA A 312 -2.94 -3.12 7.99
CA ALA A 312 -3.82 -2.33 7.14
C ALA A 312 -3.45 -2.46 5.64
N VAL A 313 -2.16 -2.46 5.32
CA VAL A 313 -1.65 -2.63 3.95
C VAL A 313 -1.98 -4.03 3.42
N ALA A 314 -1.79 -5.06 4.23
CA ALA A 314 -2.13 -6.44 3.91
C ALA A 314 -3.65 -6.60 3.70
N GLY A 315 -4.47 -5.96 4.55
CA GLY A 315 -5.92 -5.95 4.42
C GLY A 315 -6.39 -5.38 3.08
N ILE A 316 -5.84 -4.26 2.65
CA ILE A 316 -6.16 -3.67 1.33
C ILE A 316 -5.64 -4.53 0.18
N ALA A 317 -4.44 -5.12 0.30
CA ALA A 317 -3.92 -6.02 -0.71
C ALA A 317 -4.87 -7.21 -0.93
N LEU A 318 -5.26 -7.89 0.15
CA LEU A 318 -6.19 -9.02 0.11
C LEU A 318 -7.59 -8.61 -0.38
N ALA A 319 -8.09 -7.46 0.06
CA ALA A 319 -9.37 -6.92 -0.41
C ALA A 319 -9.33 -6.59 -1.91
N SER A 320 -8.20 -6.11 -2.43
CA SER A 320 -8.01 -5.79 -3.84
C SER A 320 -7.96 -7.05 -4.69
N MET A 321 -7.24 -8.08 -4.23
CA MET A 321 -7.23 -9.40 -4.87
C MET A 321 -8.64 -10.01 -4.87
N ALA A 322 -9.36 -9.96 -3.74
CA ALA A 322 -10.71 -10.47 -3.66
C ALA A 322 -11.70 -9.70 -4.54
N ALA A 323 -11.58 -8.38 -4.63
CA ALA A 323 -12.39 -7.56 -5.53
C ALA A 323 -12.14 -7.93 -6.99
N TRP A 324 -10.88 -8.14 -7.37
CA TRP A 324 -10.53 -8.65 -8.70
C TRP A 324 -11.15 -10.03 -8.97
N GLU A 325 -11.01 -10.98 -8.06
CA GLU A 325 -11.47 -12.37 -8.27
C GLU A 325 -13.00 -12.50 -8.25
N ALA A 326 -13.65 -11.94 -7.23
CA ALA A 326 -15.08 -12.10 -7.02
C ALA A 326 -15.91 -11.06 -7.79
N GLY A 327 -15.30 -9.97 -8.23
CA GLY A 327 -16.01 -8.86 -8.87
C GLY A 327 -16.99 -8.13 -7.97
N GLY A 328 -16.86 -8.31 -6.65
CA GLY A 328 -17.67 -7.65 -5.62
C GLY A 328 -16.83 -6.72 -4.76
N ALA A 329 -17.48 -5.76 -4.11
CA ALA A 329 -16.80 -4.83 -3.22
C ALA A 329 -16.39 -5.50 -1.91
N SER A 330 -15.36 -4.96 -1.26
CA SER A 330 -14.91 -5.37 0.07
C SER A 330 -14.80 -4.17 1.00
N LEU A 331 -14.95 -4.41 2.29
CA LEU A 331 -14.54 -3.46 3.33
C LEU A 331 -13.24 -3.94 3.99
N VAL A 332 -12.41 -2.98 4.36
CA VAL A 332 -11.25 -3.18 5.23
C VAL A 332 -11.50 -2.38 6.50
N VAL A 333 -11.46 -3.04 7.66
CA VAL A 333 -11.67 -2.42 8.97
C VAL A 333 -10.41 -2.64 9.80
N ASP A 334 -9.59 -1.60 9.91
CA ASP A 334 -8.45 -1.59 10.82
C ASP A 334 -8.90 -1.07 12.18
N ALA A 335 -9.09 -2.00 13.11
CA ALA A 335 -9.51 -1.77 14.49
C ALA A 335 -8.43 -2.23 15.49
N ARG A 336 -7.16 -2.13 15.09
CA ARG A 336 -6.01 -2.54 15.92
C ARG A 336 -5.80 -1.63 17.12
N GLN A 337 -6.16 -0.35 17.02
CA GLN A 337 -5.98 0.61 18.11
C GLN A 337 -7.20 0.64 19.02
N SER A 338 -6.98 0.87 20.31
CA SER A 338 -8.07 1.02 21.29
C SER A 338 -8.77 2.38 21.21
N ASP A 339 -8.12 3.38 20.63
CA ASP A 339 -8.57 4.77 20.57
C ASP A 339 -9.24 5.16 19.25
N GLY A 340 -9.41 4.20 18.32
CA GLY A 340 -10.07 4.47 17.04
C GLY A 340 -10.09 3.31 16.06
N VAL A 341 -10.79 3.52 14.94
CA VAL A 341 -10.94 2.57 13.84
C VAL A 341 -10.84 3.28 12.51
N THR A 342 -10.17 2.66 11.54
CA THR A 342 -10.18 3.10 10.14
C THR A 342 -10.98 2.14 9.28
N VAL A 343 -11.95 2.66 8.53
CA VAL A 343 -12.77 1.90 7.58
C VAL A 343 -12.44 2.36 6.16
N LEU A 344 -12.11 1.41 5.29
CA LEU A 344 -11.90 1.65 3.86
C LEU A 344 -12.81 0.77 3.01
N ALA A 345 -13.30 1.32 1.91
CA ALA A 345 -13.97 0.56 0.87
C ALA A 345 -13.01 0.26 -0.28
N VAL A 346 -13.12 -0.96 -0.81
CA VAL A 346 -12.40 -1.41 -2.00
C VAL A 346 -13.43 -1.90 -2.99
N THR A 347 -13.46 -1.32 -4.19
CA THR A 347 -14.41 -1.73 -5.24
C THR A 347 -13.68 -2.34 -6.43
N PRO A 348 -14.27 -3.34 -7.09
CA PRO A 348 -13.64 -3.99 -8.22
C PRO A 348 -13.55 -3.04 -9.43
N PRO A 349 -12.59 -3.26 -10.35
CA PRO A 349 -12.65 -2.69 -11.68
C PRO A 349 -13.83 -3.31 -12.45
N ASP A 350 -14.18 -2.69 -13.58
CA ASP A 350 -15.24 -3.24 -14.44
C ASP A 350 -14.87 -4.62 -15.01
N ALA A 351 -15.89 -5.36 -15.45
CA ALA A 351 -15.70 -6.72 -15.93
C ALA A 351 -14.82 -6.78 -17.20
N ALA A 352 -14.87 -5.77 -18.06
CA ALA A 352 -14.10 -5.74 -19.30
C ALA A 352 -12.59 -5.60 -19.01
N GLN A 353 -12.23 -4.76 -18.03
CA GLN A 353 -10.85 -4.61 -17.56
C GLN A 353 -10.33 -5.91 -16.96
N ARG A 354 -11.13 -6.64 -16.19
CA ARG A 354 -10.71 -7.95 -15.65
C ARG A 354 -10.49 -8.98 -16.74
N GLN A 355 -11.39 -9.04 -17.73
CA GLN A 355 -11.31 -9.99 -18.85
C GLN A 355 -10.16 -9.69 -19.81
N ARG A 356 -9.62 -8.47 -19.82
CA ARG A 356 -8.45 -8.10 -20.64
C ARG A 356 -7.19 -8.89 -20.26
N PHE A 357 -7.09 -9.37 -19.02
CA PHE A 357 -5.91 -10.07 -18.52
C PHE A 357 -6.16 -11.58 -18.43
N GLN A 358 -5.36 -12.36 -19.17
CA GLN A 358 -5.46 -13.83 -19.19
C GLN A 358 -4.91 -14.48 -17.91
N LYS A 359 -3.88 -13.87 -17.30
CA LYS A 359 -3.30 -14.27 -16.01
C LYS A 359 -3.73 -13.27 -14.93
N ARG A 360 -3.79 -13.73 -13.68
CA ARG A 360 -4.04 -12.82 -12.56
C ARG A 360 -2.86 -11.86 -12.46
N PRO A 361 -3.11 -10.55 -12.36
CA PRO A 361 -2.01 -9.59 -12.39
C PRO A 361 -1.07 -9.62 -11.17
N TYR A 362 -1.46 -10.33 -10.12
CA TYR A 362 -0.71 -10.51 -8.88
C TYR A 362 -0.12 -11.92 -8.73
N ASP A 363 -0.29 -12.82 -9.71
CA ASP A 363 0.44 -14.09 -9.71
C ASP A 363 1.91 -13.80 -10.06
N ALA A 364 2.84 -14.37 -9.29
CA ALA A 364 4.27 -14.27 -9.60
C ALA A 364 4.54 -14.85 -10.99
N SER A 365 5.12 -14.05 -11.88
CA SER A 365 5.39 -14.39 -13.29
C SER A 365 6.61 -15.27 -13.49
#